data_AF-A0A0F5YK90-F1
#
_entry.id   AF-A0A0F5YK90-F1
#
_cell.length_a   1.000
_cell.length_b   1.000
_cell.length_c   1.000
_cell.angle_alpha   90.00
_cell.angle_beta   90.00
_cell.angle_gamma   90.00
#
_symmetry.space_group_name_H-M   'P 1'
#
loop_
_entity.id
_entity.type
_entity.pdbx_description
1 polymer ?
#
loop_
_entity_poly.entity_id
_entity_poly.type
_entity_poly.pdbx_seq_one_letter_code
_entity_poly.pdbx_strand_id
1 'polypeptide(L)' 'MKSRRQQLHNLVDQMPTSELERSWEVLTTLYYDAYMLKAIQYAQRTLKPGDSFTTEEAMRVLSNDYMIKH' A
#
# COMPACT_ATOMS: atom_id res chain seq x y z
N MET A 1 13.91 -28.64 4.16
CA MET A 1 13.13 -27.75 3.26
C MET A 1 13.74 -26.35 3.32
N LYS A 2 14.07 -25.74 2.18
CA LYS A 2 14.47 -24.32 2.14
C LYS A 2 13.25 -23.46 2.46
N SER A 3 13.43 -22.36 3.20
CA SER A 3 12.32 -21.43 3.46
C SER A 3 11.90 -20.75 2.16
N ARG A 4 10.63 -20.35 2.05
CA ARG A 4 10.14 -19.60 0.87
C ARG A 4 10.94 -18.33 0.62
N ARG A 5 11.43 -17.68 1.69
CA ARG A 5 12.32 -16.53 1.63
C ARG A 5 13.64 -16.89 0.92
N GLN A 6 14.27 -17.99 1.30
CA GLN A 6 15.51 -18.45 0.66
C GLN A 6 15.29 -18.82 -0.82
N GLN A 7 14.14 -19.41 -1.14
CA GLN A 7 13.80 -19.73 -2.54
C GLN A 7 13.62 -18.46 -3.37
N LEU A 8 12.97 -17.44 -2.81
CA LEU A 8 12.78 -16.15 -3.48
C LEU A 8 14.11 -15.43 -3.73
N HIS A 9 15.01 -15.39 -2.73
CA HIS A 9 16.34 -14.80 -2.89
C HIS A 9 17.12 -15.46 -4.02
N ASN A 10 17.16 -16.79 -4.05
CA ASN A 10 17.88 -17.50 -5.11
C ASN A 10 17.27 -17.23 -6.50
N LEU A 11 15.94 -17.03 -6.60
CA LEU A 11 15.29 -16.68 -7.86
C LEU A 11 15.68 -15.28 -8.33
N VAL A 12 15.68 -14.31 -7.40
CA VAL A 12 16.12 -12.94 -7.69
C VAL A 12 17.57 -12.91 -8.17
N ASP A 13 18.46 -13.64 -7.50
CA ASP A 13 19.88 -13.68 -7.82
C ASP A 13 20.19 -14.31 -9.20
N GLN A 14 19.27 -15.14 -9.72
CA GLN A 14 19.42 -15.85 -10.99
C GLN A 14 18.76 -15.14 -12.17
N MET A 15 18.00 -14.07 -11.92
CA MET A 15 17.27 -13.37 -12.97
C MET A 15 18.12 -12.30 -13.66
N PRO A 16 18.01 -12.14 -14.99
CA PRO A 16 18.56 -10.99 -15.69
C PRO A 16 17.99 -9.68 -15.15
N THR A 17 18.79 -8.62 -15.10
CA THR A 17 18.36 -7.30 -14.60
C THR A 17 17.09 -6.78 -15.27
N SER A 18 16.94 -6.97 -16.58
CA SER A 18 15.73 -6.54 -17.33
C SER A 18 14.46 -7.27 -16.87
N GLU A 19 14.57 -8.56 -16.54
CA GLU A 19 13.44 -9.33 -16.01
C GLU A 19 13.16 -8.99 -14.54
N LEU A 20 14.20 -8.63 -13.77
CA LEU A 20 14.04 -8.12 -12.41
C LEU A 20 13.29 -6.78 -12.39
N GLU A 21 13.66 -5.85 -13.26
CA GLU A 21 12.99 -4.55 -13.40
C GLU A 21 11.51 -4.72 -13.75
N ARG A 22 11.22 -5.54 -14.77
CA ARG A 22 9.84 -5.85 -15.16
C ARG A 22 9.05 -6.54 -14.05
N SER A 23 9.67 -7.48 -13.35
CA SER A 23 9.03 -8.18 -12.22
C SER A 23 8.78 -7.23 -11.05
N TRP A 24 9.69 -6.30 -10.80
CA TRP A 24 9.54 -5.27 -9.78
C TRP A 24 8.34 -4.37 -10.04
N GLU A 25 8.15 -3.89 -11.28
CA GLU A 25 6.98 -3.07 -11.65
C GLU A 25 5.65 -3.77 -11.36
N VAL A 26 5.54 -5.05 -11.76
CA VAL A 26 4.33 -5.86 -11.54
C VAL A 26 4.11 -6.14 -10.06
N LEU A 27 5.14 -6.59 -9.34
CA LEU A 27 5.03 -6.96 -7.92
C LEU A 27 4.75 -5.74 -7.04
N THR A 28 5.32 -4.58 -7.38
CA THR A 28 5.10 -3.33 -6.65
C THR A 28 3.65 -2.90 -6.74
N THR A 29 3.06 -2.95 -7.92
CA THR A 29 1.63 -2.63 -8.13
C THR A 29 0.74 -3.56 -7.30
N LEU A 30 0.98 -4.88 -7.41
CA LEU A 30 0.21 -5.88 -6.64
C LEU A 30 0.39 -5.73 -5.12
N TYR A 31 1.59 -5.35 -4.67
CA TYR A 31 1.87 -5.08 -3.27
C TYR A 31 1.03 -3.91 -2.76
N TYR A 32 0.99 -2.79 -3.49
CA TYR A 32 0.20 -1.62 -3.10
C TYR A 32 -1.30 -1.92 -3.10
N ASP A 33 -1.81 -2.62 -4.11
CA ASP A 33 -3.22 -3.03 -4.14
C ASP A 33 -3.57 -3.91 -2.94
N ALA A 34 -2.75 -4.93 -2.66
CA ALA A 34 -2.96 -5.83 -1.53
C ALA A 34 -2.85 -5.10 -0.18
N TYR A 35 -1.93 -4.14 -0.06
CA TYR A 35 -1.77 -3.31 1.13
C TYR A 35 -3.02 -2.45 1.37
N MET A 36 -3.49 -1.73 0.34
CA MET A 36 -4.67 -0.86 0.43
C MET A 36 -5.92 -1.65 0.76
N LEU A 37 -6.14 -2.81 0.12
CA LEU A 37 -7.28 -3.67 0.41
C LEU A 37 -7.27 -4.17 1.86
N LYS A 38 -6.10 -4.53 2.41
CA LYS A 38 -5.96 -4.91 3.81
C LYS A 38 -6.24 -3.75 4.75
N ALA A 39 -5.76 -2.55 4.43
CA ALA A 39 -6.02 -1.36 5.22
C ALA A 39 -7.53 -1.03 5.25
N ILE A 40 -8.21 -1.11 4.11
CA ILE A 40 -9.66 -0.93 4.00
C ILE A 40 -10.41 -1.99 4.83
N GLN A 41 -10.06 -3.27 4.69
CA GLN A 41 -10.69 -4.34 5.49
C GLN A 41 -10.48 -4.15 6.98
N TYR A 42 -9.28 -3.71 7.38
CA TYR A 42 -8.99 -3.41 8.78
C TYR A 42 -9.86 -2.26 9.27
N ALA A 43 -9.89 -1.14 8.53
CA ALA A 43 -10.70 0.02 8.84
C ALA A 43 -12.19 -0.33 8.95
N GLN A 44 -12.74 -1.13 8.03
CA GLN A 44 -14.13 -1.60 8.10
C GLN A 44 -14.45 -2.39 9.37
N ARG A 45 -13.46 -3.08 9.96
CA ARG A 45 -13.64 -3.88 11.18
C ARG A 45 -13.44 -3.06 12.46
N THR A 46 -12.68 -1.97 12.41
CA THR A 46 -12.25 -1.23 13.59
C THR A 46 -12.89 0.13 13.73
N LEU A 47 -13.26 0.79 12.63
CA LEU A 47 -13.92 2.09 12.66
C LEU A 47 -15.37 1.93 13.14
N LYS A 48 -15.74 2.76 14.11
CA LYS A 48 -17.10 2.96 14.56
C LYS A 48 -17.69 4.23 13.94
N PRO A 49 -19.02 4.38 13.92
CA PRO A 49 -19.64 5.66 13.54
C PRO A 49 -19.05 6.81 14.36
N GLY A 50 -18.50 7.82 13.69
CA GLY A 50 -17.81 8.96 14.31
C GLY A 50 -16.27 8.87 14.31
N ASP A 51 -15.66 7.72 14.02
CA ASP A 51 -14.20 7.59 13.90
C ASP A 51 -13.66 8.07 12.55
N SER A 52 -14.53 8.11 11.53
CA SER A 52 -14.22 8.63 10.21
C SER A 52 -14.82 10.01 10.04
N PHE A 53 -14.08 10.92 9.39
CA PHE A 53 -14.65 12.18 8.94
C PHE A 53 -15.81 11.94 7.97
N THR A 54 -16.84 12.75 8.13
CA THR A 54 -17.80 13.03 7.05
C THR A 54 -17.07 13.66 5.87
N THR A 55 -17.66 13.61 4.68
CA THR A 55 -17.10 14.25 3.48
C THR A 55 -16.82 15.73 3.72
N GLU A 56 -17.74 16.43 4.40
CA GLU A 56 -17.63 17.85 4.74
C GLU A 56 -16.46 18.12 5.70
N GLU A 57 -16.27 17.27 6.70
CA GLU A 57 -15.16 17.38 7.66
C GLU A 57 -13.81 17.09 6.99
N ALA A 58 -13.75 16.06 6.15
CA ALA A 58 -12.54 15.71 5.40
C ALA A 58 -12.12 16.85 4.47
N MET A 59 -13.09 17.44 3.75
CA MET A 59 -12.83 18.57 2.85
C MET A 59 -12.36 19.83 3.61
N ARG A 60 -12.91 20.10 4.81
CA ARG A 60 -12.44 21.20 5.67
C ARG A 60 -11.01 20.99 6.16
N VAL A 61 -10.66 19.77 6.56
CA VAL A 61 -9.28 19.46 6.97
C VAL A 61 -8.34 19.66 5.79
N LEU A 62 -8.66 19.10 4.62
CA LEU A 62 -7.85 19.26 3.42
C LEU A 62 -7.68 20.73 3.06
N SER A 63 -8.78 21.50 3.00
CA SER A 63 -8.71 22.94 2.67
C SER A 63 -7.92 23.74 3.70
N ASN A 64 -8.06 23.46 5.00
CA ASN A 64 -7.31 24.15 6.04
C ASN A 64 -5.82 23.81 6.00
N ASP A 65 -5.46 22.57 5.67
CA ASP A 65 -4.06 22.16 5.52
C ASP A 65 -3.39 22.85 4.32
N TYR A 66 -4.16 23.17 3.26
CA TYR A 66 -3.73 24.03 2.15
C TYR A 66 -3.58 25.50 2.54
N MET A 67 -4.33 25.98 3.54
CA MET A 67 -4.28 27.38 4.00
C MET A 67 -3.24 27.64 5.10
N ILE A 68 -2.70 26.61 5.75
CA ILE A 68 -1.65 26.73 6.79
C ILE A 68 -0.23 26.66 6.18
N LYS A 69 -0.09 26.13 4.96
CA LYS A 69 1.21 25.99 4.27
C LYS A 69 1.62 27.20 3.41
N HIS A 70 0.83 28.28 3.41
CA HIS A 70 1.10 29.54 2.72
C HIS A 70 0.86 30.72 3.67
#